data_AF-A0A3A1P4Z1-F1
#
_entry.id   AF-A0A3A1P4Z1-F1
#
_cell.length_a   1.000
_cell.length_b   1.000
_cell.length_c   1.000
_cell.angle_alpha   90.00
_cell.angle_beta   90.00
_cell.angle_gamma   90.00
#
_symmetry.space_group_name_H-M   'P 1'
#
loop_
_entity.id
_entity.type
_entity.pdbx_description
1 polymer ?
#
loop_
_entity_poly.entity_id
_entity_poly.type
_entity_poly.pdbx_seq_one_letter_code
_entity_poly.pdbx_strand_id
1 'polypeptide(L)' 'ILLENYFLPGDLEARIEAFVEHYNHQRYHESLSNVTPADAYFGRAPAIIKLRERIKRQTIEHRRLQHRKFAA' A
#
# COMPACT_ATOMS: atom_id res chain seq x y z
N ILE A 1 14.95 11.89 -24.36
CA ILE A 1 13.68 11.81 -23.60
C ILE A 1 12.75 12.82 -24.24
N LEU A 2 11.71 12.35 -24.94
CA LEU A 2 10.73 13.23 -25.57
C LEU A 2 9.79 13.70 -24.45
N LEU A 3 9.84 14.98 -24.09
CA LEU A 3 8.81 15.60 -23.27
C LEU A 3 7.55 15.66 -24.15
N GLU A 4 6.63 14.72 -23.95
CA GLU A 4 5.27 14.80 -24.50
C GLU A 4 4.64 16.09 -23.97
N ASN A 5 4.64 17.14 -24.80
CA ASN A 5 3.89 18.34 -24.50
C ASN A 5 2.42 18.02 -24.77
N TYR A 6 1.60 18.03 -23.73
CA TYR A 6 0.17 17.75 -23.77
C TYR A 6 -0.53 18.72 -24.73
N PHE A 7 -1.02 18.21 -25.87
CA PHE A 7 -1.59 19.03 -26.93
C PHE A 7 -3.09 19.37 -26.76
N LEU A 8 -3.74 18.95 -25.67
CA LEU A 8 -5.11 19.31 -25.32
C LEU A 8 -5.25 19.50 -23.80
N PRO A 9 -5.84 20.60 -23.29
CA PRO A 9 -5.97 20.86 -21.85
C PRO A 9 -6.64 19.73 -21.05
N GLY A 10 -7.64 19.06 -21.64
CA GLY A 10 -8.35 17.95 -20.98
C GLY A 10 -7.49 16.70 -20.75
N ASP A 11 -6.46 16.48 -21.56
CA ASP A 11 -5.57 15.32 -21.37
C ASP A 11 -4.67 15.50 -20.15
N LEU A 12 -4.21 16.73 -19.89
CA LEU A 12 -3.41 17.03 -18.72
C LEU A 12 -4.23 16.86 -17.44
N GLU A 13 -5.48 17.35 -17.43
CA GLU A 13 -6.41 17.19 -16.31
C GLU A 13 -6.65 15.70 -16.01
N ALA A 14 -6.96 14.90 -17.04
CA ALA A 14 -7.17 13.46 -16.88
C ALA A 14 -5.91 12.73 -16.36
N ARG A 15 -4.71 13.12 -16.82
CA ARG A 15 -3.47 12.52 -16.31
C ARG A 15 -3.16 12.93 -14.87
N ILE A 16 -3.46 14.16 -14.48
CA ILE A 16 -3.33 14.60 -13.08
C ILE A 16 -4.33 13.85 -12.19
N GLU A 17 -5.58 13.71 -12.61
CA GLU A 17 -6.60 12.96 -11.86
C GLU A 17 -6.16 11.50 -11.65
N ALA A 18 -5.70 10.83 -12.71
CA ALA A 18 -5.18 9.47 -12.63
C ALA A 18 -3.98 9.36 -11.68
N PHE A 19 -3.08 10.35 -11.69
CA PHE A 19 -1.95 10.39 -10.77
C PHE A 19 -2.39 10.55 -9.31
N VAL A 20 -3.32 11.48 -9.04
CA VAL A 20 -3.84 11.75 -7.70
C VAL A 20 -4.54 10.51 -7.14
N GLU A 21 -5.38 9.85 -7.94
CA GLU A 21 -6.07 8.62 -7.55
C GLU A 21 -5.07 7.52 -7.19
N HIS A 22 -4.09 7.28 -8.07
CA HIS A 22 -3.08 6.25 -7.82
C HIS A 22 -2.24 6.55 -6.57
N TYR A 23 -1.77 7.80 -6.42
CA TYR A 23 -0.90 8.18 -5.32
C TYR A 23 -1.62 8.08 -3.96
N ASN A 24 -2.87 8.55 -3.89
CA ASN A 24 -3.61 8.66 -2.64
C ASN A 24 -4.31 7.36 -2.23
N HIS A 25 -4.79 6.56 -3.19
CA HIS A 25 -5.69 5.45 -2.89
C HIS A 25 -5.10 4.07 -3.21
N GLN A 26 -4.08 3.98 -4.06
CA GLN A 26 -3.56 2.68 -4.52
C GLN A 26 -2.12 2.42 -4.09
N ARG A 27 -1.30 3.47 -4.02
CA ARG A 27 0.11 3.36 -3.69
C ARG A 27 0.33 3.35 -2.18
N TYR A 28 1.02 2.32 -1.70
CA TYR A 28 1.53 2.27 -0.33
C TYR A 28 2.83 3.09 -0.22
N HIS A 29 3.01 3.78 0.92
CA HIS A 29 4.22 4.56 1.19
C HIS A 29 4.93 4.08 2.44
N GLU A 30 6.23 3.81 2.33
CA GLU A 30 7.05 3.30 3.44
C GLU A 30 7.08 4.26 4.63
N SER A 31 7.17 5.57 4.38
CA SER A 31 7.13 6.61 5.41
C SER A 31 5.82 6.62 6.21
N LEU A 32 4.74 6.06 5.66
CA LEU A 32 3.44 5.91 6.30
C LEU A 32 3.23 4.48 6.81
N SER A 33 4.30 3.75 7.14
CA SER A 33 4.22 2.34 7.57
C SER A 33 3.51 1.44 6.54
N ASN A 34 3.70 1.73 5.25
CA ASN A 34 3.09 1.02 4.13
C ASN A 34 1.56 1.02 4.12
N VAL A 35 0.92 2.10 4.56
CA VAL A 35 -0.49 2.38 4.26
C VAL A 35 -0.60 3.38 3.10
N THR A 36 -1.80 3.53 2.53
CA THR A 36 -2.06 4.57 1.52
C THR A 36 -2.17 5.95 2.19
N PRO A 37 -1.89 7.06 1.47
CA PRO A 37 -2.09 8.39 2.01
C PRO A 37 -3.54 8.63 2.44
N ALA A 38 -4.51 8.11 1.70
CA ALA A 38 -5.92 8.19 2.08
C ALA A 38 -6.19 7.49 3.42
N ASP A 39 -5.66 6.28 3.64
CA ASP A 39 -5.83 5.58 4.93
C ASP A 39 -5.19 6.32 6.10
N ALA A 40 -4.05 6.98 5.87
CA ALA A 40 -3.43 7.84 6.87
C ALA A 40 -4.30 9.08 7.16
N TYR A 41 -4.73 9.78 6.11
CA TYR A 41 -5.56 10.99 6.21
C TYR A 41 -6.90 10.73 6.91
N PHE A 42 -7.60 9.64 6.54
CA PHE A 42 -8.86 9.25 7.16
C PHE A 42 -8.70 8.52 8.51
N GLY A 43 -7.48 8.43 9.05
CA GLY A 43 -7.22 7.86 10.38
C GLY A 43 -7.39 6.34 10.48
N ARG A 44 -7.44 5.62 9.35
CA ARG A 44 -7.59 4.15 9.31
C ARG A 44 -6.26 3.42 9.53
N ALA A 45 -5.12 4.10 9.38
CA ALA A 45 -3.79 3.50 9.46
C ALA A 45 -3.53 2.68 10.74
N PRO A 46 -3.87 3.13 11.96
CA PRO A 46 -3.60 2.35 13.17
C PRO A 46 -4.29 0.98 13.18
N ALA A 47 -5.53 0.92 12.69
CA ALA A 47 -6.29 -0.34 12.63
C ALA A 47 -5.69 -1.32 11.61
N ILE A 48 -5.29 -0.82 10.43
CA ILE A 48 -4.64 -1.62 9.38
C ILE A 48 -3.32 -2.21 9.88
N ILE A 49 -2.48 -1.39 10.51
CA ILE A 49 -1.17 -1.81 11.02
C ILE A 49 -1.35 -2.90 12.09
N LYS A 50 -2.23 -2.67 13.07
CA LYS A 50 -2.52 -3.65 14.14
C LYS A 50 -3.01 -4.99 13.59
N LEU A 51 -3.87 -4.97 12.57
CA LEU A 51 -4.36 -6.19 11.92
C LEU A 51 -3.21 -6.94 11.23
N ARG A 52 -2.35 -6.23 10.48
CA ARG A 52 -1.19 -6.83 9.79
C ARG A 52 -0.19 -7.45 10.76
N GLU A 53 0.09 -6.80 11.88
CA GLU A 53 0.97 -7.34 12.93
C GLU A 53 0.43 -8.65 13.51
N ARG A 54 -0.88 -8.70 13.78
CA ARG A 54 -1.55 -9.91 14.27
C ARG A 54 -1.40 -11.06 13.27
N ILE A 55 -1.72 -10.81 11.99
CA ILE A 55 -1.62 -11.81 10.93
C ILE A 55 -0.16 -12.29 10.80
N LYS A 56 0.81 -11.36 10.74
CA LYS A 56 2.24 -11.70 10.63
C LYS A 56 2.69 -12.62 11.76
N ARG A 57 2.28 -12.34 13.00
CA ARG A 57 2.58 -13.17 14.16
C ARG A 57 1.98 -14.59 14.03
N GLN A 58 0.71 -14.68 13.67
CA GLN A 58 0.03 -15.96 13.47
C GLN A 58 0.70 -16.80 12.38
N THR A 59 1.07 -16.17 11.25
CA THR A 59 1.75 -16.85 10.14
C THR A 59 3.14 -17.37 10.55
N ILE A 60 3.91 -16.59 11.31
CA ILE A 60 5.23 -17.02 11.80
C ILE A 60 5.09 -18.23 12.75
N GLU A 61 4.14 -18.17 13.69
CA GLU A 61 3.91 -19.28 14.64
C GLU A 61 3.44 -20.56 13.93
N HIS A 62 2.54 -20.42 12.95
CA HIS A 62 2.11 -21.55 12.13
C HIS A 62 3.29 -22.19 11.38
N ARG A 63 4.14 -21.36 10.76
CA ARG A 63 5.33 -21.83 10.05
C ARG A 63 6.30 -22.55 11.00
N ARG A 64 6.53 -22.01 12.21
CA ARG A 64 7.36 -22.66 13.24
C ARG A 64 6.82 -24.03 13.64
N LEU A 65 5.51 -24.16 13.83
CA LEU A 65 4.87 -25.44 14.15
C LEU A 65 5.05 -26.45 13.02
N GLN A 66 4.83 -26.05 11.77
CA GLN A 66 5.04 -26.92 10.61
C GLN A 66 6.50 -27.40 10.53
N HIS A 67 7.47 -26.51 10.68
CA HIS A 67 8.89 -26.90 10.67
C HIS A 67 9.23 -27.90 11.78
N ARG A 68 8.71 -27.71 13.01
CA ARG A 68 8.93 -28.69 14.10
C ARG A 68 8.34 -30.06 13.78
N LYS A 69 7.16 -30.11 13.15
CA LYS A 69 6.53 -31.38 12.73
C LYS A 69 7.33 -32.12 11.67
N PHE A 70 8.00 -31.40 10.76
CA PHE A 70 8.83 -32.01 9.71
C PHE A 70 10.24 -32.37 10.19
N ALA A 71 10.73 -31.77 11.28
CA ALA A 71 12.04 -32.04 11.84
C ALA A 71 12.04 -33.14 12.92
N ALA A 72 10.87 -33.61 13.34
CA ALA A 72 10.66 -34.75 14.24
C ALA A 72 10.40 -36.01 13.41
#